data_AF-A0A1G2W957-F1
#
_entry.id   AF-A0A1G2W957-F1
#
_cell.length_a   1.000
_cell.length_b   1.000
_cell.length_c   1.000
_cell.angle_alpha   90.00
_cell.angle_beta   90.00
_cell.angle_gamma   90.00
#
_symmetry.space_group_name_H-M   'P 1'
#
loop_
_entity.id
_entity.type
_entity.pdbx_description
1 polymer ?
#
loop_
_entity_poly.entity_id
_entity_poly.type
_entity_poly.pdbx_seq_one_letter_code
_entity_poly.pdbx_strand_id
1 'polypeptide(L)' 'MGKNVKNPKKCIVSCRVNDSEMEALSKLAQEAGTNISELLRQSIFLLEQDFRASA' A
#
# COMPACT_ATOMS: atom_id res chain seq x y z
N MET A 1 14.51 -23.08 17.96
CA MET A 1 14.97 -21.72 17.62
C MET A 1 13.87 -21.10 16.77
N GLY A 2 12.96 -20.29 17.30
CA GLY A 2 13.25 -19.01 17.94
C GLY A 2 13.10 -17.91 16.90
N LYS A 3 11.88 -17.36 16.77
CA LYS A 3 11.60 -15.99 16.31
C LYS A 3 10.16 -15.67 16.71
N ASN A 4 10.00 -15.21 17.95
CA ASN A 4 8.78 -14.55 18.37
C ASN A 4 8.73 -13.22 17.60
N VAL A 5 8.17 -13.26 16.38
CA VAL A 5 7.97 -12.06 15.56
C VAL A 5 6.95 -11.20 16.28
N LYS A 6 7.42 -10.28 17.13
CA LYS A 6 6.62 -9.22 17.70
C LYS A 6 6.01 -8.45 16.53
N ASN A 7 4.72 -8.68 16.29
CA ASN A 7 3.85 -8.03 15.32
C ASN A 7 4.02 -8.47 13.84
N PRO A 8 3.55 -9.65 13.44
CA PRO A 8 3.28 -9.91 12.04
C PRO A 8 2.07 -9.05 11.64
N LYS A 9 2.29 -8.02 10.81
CA LYS A 9 1.28 -7.18 10.11
C LYS A 9 -0.17 -7.46 10.56
N LYS A 10 -0.58 -6.84 11.67
CA LYS A 10 -1.79 -7.21 12.42
C LYS A 10 -3.09 -6.87 11.69
N CYS A 11 -3.02 -5.99 10.69
CA CYS A 11 -4.16 -5.52 9.90
C CYS A 11 -3.93 -5.86 8.43
N ILE A 12 -4.88 -6.56 7.82
CA ILE A 12 -4.91 -6.85 6.39
C ILE A 12 -5.92 -5.90 5.74
N VAL A 13 -5.50 -5.21 4.69
CA VAL A 13 -6.40 -4.45 3.83
C VAL A 13 -6.67 -5.31 2.59
N SER A 14 -7.92 -5.74 2.45
CA SER A 14 -8.38 -6.50 1.28
C SER A 14 -9.30 -5.60 0.45
N CYS A 15 -8.96 -5.40 -0.82
CA CYS A 15 -9.78 -4.68 -1.78
C CYS A 15 -10.06 -5.58 -2.98
N ARG A 16 -11.23 -5.42 -3.60
CA ARG A 16 -11.53 -6.04 -4.90
C ARG A 16 -11.21 -5.02 -5.98
N VAL A 17 -10.35 -5.43 -6.90
CA VAL A 17 -9.98 -4.65 -8.08
C VAL A 17 -10.22 -5.54 -9.31
N ASN A 18 -10.52 -4.93 -10.44
CA ASN A 18 -10.58 -5.64 -11.71
C ASN A 18 -9.17 -5.83 -12.31
N ASP A 19 -9.08 -6.59 -13.39
CA ASP A 19 -7.79 -6.90 -14.04
C ASP A 19 -7.05 -5.63 -14.49
N SER A 20 -7.77 -4.66 -15.05
CA SER A 20 -7.17 -3.41 -15.54
C SER A 20 -6.60 -2.55 -14.40
N GLU A 21 -7.29 -2.47 -13.26
CA GLU A 21 -6.81 -1.80 -12.06
C GLU A 21 -5.56 -2.49 -11.50
N MET A 22 -5.54 -3.82 -11.51
CA MET A 22 -4.38 -4.59 -11.06
C MET A 22 -3.16 -4.37 -11.98
N GLU A 23 -3.36 -4.36 -13.30
CA GLU A 23 -2.29 -4.04 -14.26
C GLU A 23 -1.73 -2.64 -14.04
N ALA A 24 -2.61 -1.65 -13.86
CA ALA A 24 -2.20 -0.28 -13.58
C ALA A 24 -1.40 -0.18 -12.27
N LEU A 25 -1.86 -0.81 -11.19
CA LEU A 25 -1.15 -0.86 -9.91
C LEU A 25 0.22 -1.53 -10.03
N SER A 26 0.30 -2.63 -10.78
CA SER A 26 1.55 -3.36 -10.99
C SER A 26 2.55 -2.52 -11.79
N LYS A 27 2.09 -1.83 -12.84
CA LYS A 27 2.93 -0.94 -13.64
C LYS A 27 3.44 0.24 -12.82
N LEU A 28 2.57 0.89 -12.06
CA LEU A 28 2.93 2.01 -11.17
C LEU A 28 3.95 1.58 -10.10
N ALA A 29 3.76 0.41 -9.49
CA ALA A 29 4.70 -0.12 -8.52
C ALA A 29 6.08 -0.38 -9.16
N GLN A 30 6.10 -0.94 -10.38
CA GLN A 30 7.33 -1.18 -11.14
C GLN A 30 8.05 0.13 -11.52
N GLU A 31 7.32 1.12 -12.01
CA GLU A 31 7.86 2.44 -12.35
C GLU A 31 8.44 3.16 -11.12
N ALA A 32 7.80 3.01 -9.96
CA ALA A 32 8.27 3.56 -8.69
C ALA A 32 9.38 2.71 -8.03
N GLY A 33 9.79 1.58 -8.64
CA GLY A 33 10.81 0.68 -8.08
C GLY A 33 10.40 0.04 -6.74
N THR A 34 9.10 -0.11 -6.50
CA THR A 34 8.54 -0.60 -5.23
C THR A 34 7.52 -1.72 -5.45
N ASN A 35 6.96 -2.26 -4.37
CA ASN A 35 5.87 -3.24 -4.45
C ASN A 35 4.50 -2.58 -4.19
N ILE A 36 3.42 -3.23 -4.65
CA ILE A 36 2.06 -2.71 -4.52
C ILE A 36 1.68 -2.40 -3.06
N SER A 37 2.13 -3.21 -2.09
CA SER A 37 1.83 -2.95 -0.68
C SER A 37 2.49 -1.66 -0.17
N GLU A 38 3.71 -1.38 -0.59
CA GLU A 38 4.42 -0.16 -0.21
C GLU A 38 3.86 1.06 -0.94
N LEU A 39 3.53 0.91 -2.22
CA LEU A 39 2.83 1.93 -3.00
C LEU A 39 1.53 2.35 -2.31
N LEU A 40 0.70 1.39 -1.90
CA LEU A 40 -0.55 1.65 -1.18
C LEU A 40 -0.32 2.34 0.16
N ARG A 41 0.73 1.97 0.91
CA ARG A 41 1.07 2.67 2.17
C ARG A 41 1.42 4.13 1.90
N GLN A 42 2.26 4.38 0.90
CA GLN A 42 2.64 5.74 0.52
C GLN A 42 1.42 6.57 0.10
N SER A 43 0.53 6.00 -0.69
CA SER A 43 -0.72 6.66 -1.09
C SER A 43 -1.58 7.05 0.11
N ILE A 44 -1.70 6.20 1.13
CA ILE A 44 -2.46 6.52 2.35
C ILE A 44 -1.88 7.74 3.08
N PHE A 45 -0.55 7.81 3.25
CA PHE A 45 0.09 8.95 3.91
C PHE A 45 0.00 10.25 3.11
N LEU A 46 0.01 10.17 1.78
CA LEU A 46 -0.19 11.33 0.92
C LEU A 46 -1.62 11.86 1.03
N LEU A 47 -2.61 10.97 1.02
CA LEU A 47 -4.02 11.34 1.21
C LEU A 47 -4.29 11.96 2.58
N GLU A 48 -3.67 11.45 3.65
CA GLU A 48 -3.79 12.03 4.99
C GLU A 48 -3.23 13.47 5.05
N GLN A 49 -2.05 13.68 4.45
CA GLN A 49 -1.42 15.00 4.39
C GLN A 49 -2.27 16.00 3.61
N ASP A 50 -2.80 15.59 2.46
CA ASP A 50 -3.67 16.44 1.62
C ASP A 50 -4.96 16.82 2.35
N PHE A 51 -5.59 15.84 3.02
CA PHE A 51 -6.78 16.07 3.84
C PHE A 51 -6.51 17.05 4.99
N ARG A 52 -5.34 16.94 5.63
CA ARG A 52 -4.95 17.81 6.74
C ARG A 52 -4.50 19.20 6.30
N ALA A 53 -3.97 19.34 5.08
CA ALA A 53 -3.60 20.64 4.50
C ALA A 53 -4.81 21.42 4.01
N SER A 54 -5.91 20.73 3.69
CA SER A 54 -7.16 21.32 3.19
C SER A 54 -8.19 21.64 4.29
N ALA A 55 -7.89 21.34 5.56
CA ALA A 55 -8.73 21.56 6.73
C ALA A 55 -8.18 22.69 7.63
#